data_AF-A0A3D4FTV0-F1
#
_entry.id   AF-A0A3D4FTV0-F1
#
_cell.length_a   1.000
_cell.length_b   1.000
_cell.length_c   1.000
_cell.angle_alpha   90.00
_cell.angle_beta   90.00
_cell.angle_gamma   90.00
#
_symmetry.space_group_name_H-M   'P 1'
#
loop_
_entity.id
_entity.type
_entity.pdbx_description
1 polymer ?
#
loop_
_entity_poly.entity_id
_entity_poly.type
_entity_poly.pdbx_seq_one_letter_code
_entity_poly.pdbx_strand_id
1 'polypeptide(L)'
;RREQSLVLLNRRGFAASVFCRECSKNLECPNCSVSLTFHRAGDLARCHYCGHARARPSICPGCGGRYLEQIGFGTERVEADILERWPSARVARLDRDTVRRRGAAARLLERFARGQIDVLVGTQMVAKGHDFPRVTLVGVVSADVGLGVADFRAAERTFQLLTQVAGRAGRGDVQGEVIVQTLYPDHYSIRLACQQAYEPFFQEEMRFRESLRYPPAVALVNVVVRGMDSNTTTKCATLLAREVREQQGQFEVLGPAPAPIARLRGKFRMQLFLKGPSRREMREAIEGVIKLHPELKRRVVVDVDPVSML
;
A
#
# COMPACT_ATOMS: atom_id res chain seq x y z
N ARG A 1 26.48 22.77 -0.44
CA ARG A 1 26.73 22.65 -1.91
C ARG A 1 25.64 23.30 -2.78
N ARG A 2 24.60 23.96 -2.24
CA ARG A 2 23.42 24.47 -3.00
C ARG A 2 22.71 23.40 -3.86
N GLU A 3 22.95 22.14 -3.53
CA GLU A 3 22.26 20.97 -4.07
C GLU A 3 20.99 20.70 -3.28
N GLN A 4 20.09 19.93 -3.87
CA GLN A 4 18.78 19.63 -3.31
C GLN A 4 18.68 18.15 -2.94
N SER A 5 17.89 17.86 -1.91
CA SER A 5 17.66 16.50 -1.42
C SER A 5 16.19 16.12 -1.56
N LEU A 6 15.96 14.83 -1.78
CA LEU A 6 14.63 14.25 -1.89
C LEU A 6 14.50 13.16 -0.85
N VAL A 7 13.45 13.21 -0.02
CA VAL A 7 13.19 12.17 0.98
C VAL A 7 11.86 11.51 0.67
N LEU A 8 11.92 10.26 0.25
CA LEU A 8 10.75 9.43 -0.02
C LEU A 8 10.37 8.63 1.22
N LEU A 9 9.10 8.72 1.60
CA LEU A 9 8.46 7.78 2.50
C LEU A 9 7.55 6.85 1.70
N ASN A 10 7.82 5.54 1.78
CA ASN A 10 7.04 4.50 1.10
C ASN A 10 5.68 4.28 1.80
N ARG A 11 4.79 5.27 1.76
CA ARG A 11 3.55 5.31 2.54
C ARG A 11 2.34 4.73 1.81
N ARG A 12 2.40 3.48 1.35
CA ARG A 12 1.16 2.70 1.10
C ARG A 12 0.81 1.91 2.36
N GLY A 13 -0.11 2.43 3.17
CA GLY A 13 -0.78 1.65 4.22
C GLY A 13 -0.52 2.07 5.68
N PHE A 14 0.62 2.68 6.00
CA PHE A 14 0.89 3.18 7.36
C PHE A 14 0.58 4.67 7.45
N ALA A 15 -0.72 4.96 7.48
CA ALA A 15 -1.15 6.26 7.92
C ALA A 15 -0.95 6.36 9.44
N ALA A 16 -0.58 7.53 9.97
CA ALA A 16 -0.34 7.70 11.41
C ALA A 16 -1.52 7.13 12.19
N SER A 17 -1.33 6.00 12.85
CA SER A 17 -2.37 5.32 13.62
C SER A 17 -2.14 5.61 15.08
N VAL A 18 -3.22 5.70 15.85
CA VAL A 18 -3.12 5.76 17.30
C VAL A 18 -3.17 4.34 17.82
N PHE A 19 -2.22 3.96 18.67
CA PHE A 19 -2.20 2.69 19.37
C PHE A 19 -2.05 2.93 20.88
N CYS A 20 -2.49 1.98 21.69
CA CYS A 20 -2.29 2.01 23.12
C CYS A 20 -0.99 1.30 23.49
N ARG A 21 -0.11 1.94 24.27
CA ARG A 21 1.12 1.29 24.75
C ARG A 21 0.86 0.14 25.72
N GLU A 22 -0.22 0.23 26.49
CA GLU A 22 -0.52 -0.76 27.54
C GLU A 22 -1.10 -2.05 26.95
N CYS A 23 -2.05 -1.96 26.01
CA CYS A 23 -2.68 -3.14 25.41
C CYS A 23 -2.29 -3.41 23.95
N SER A 24 -1.42 -2.59 23.36
CA SER A 24 -0.96 -2.68 21.96
C SER A 24 -2.07 -2.59 20.89
N LYS A 25 -3.32 -2.29 21.28
CA LYS A 25 -4.44 -2.18 20.34
C LYS A 25 -4.41 -0.85 19.59
N ASN A 26 -4.69 -0.89 18.29
CA ASN A 26 -4.89 0.29 17.46
C ASN A 26 -6.29 0.88 17.67
N LEU A 27 -6.44 2.17 17.37
CA LEU A 27 -7.73 2.83 17.27
C LEU A 27 -8.37 2.44 15.93
N GLU A 28 -9.35 1.55 15.97
CA GLU A 28 -9.97 0.97 14.78
C GLU A 28 -11.24 1.71 14.34
N CYS A 29 -11.58 1.56 13.06
CA CYS A 29 -12.84 2.05 12.52
C CYS A 29 -14.00 1.11 12.94
N PRO A 30 -15.12 1.63 13.48
CA PRO A 30 -16.27 0.81 13.84
C PRO A 30 -17.00 0.23 12.62
N ASN A 31 -16.67 0.68 11.40
CA ASN A 31 -17.32 0.27 10.15
C ASN A 31 -16.38 -0.52 9.22
N CYS A 32 -15.07 -0.48 9.47
CA CYS A 32 -14.06 -1.11 8.62
C CYS A 32 -13.01 -1.77 9.50
N SER A 33 -12.54 -2.98 9.18
CA SER A 33 -11.47 -3.67 9.92
C SER A 33 -10.11 -3.07 9.57
N VAL A 34 -9.94 -1.77 9.84
CA VAL A 34 -8.75 -0.96 9.56
C VAL A 34 -8.54 0.04 10.69
N SER A 35 -7.29 0.41 10.93
CA SER A 35 -6.95 1.48 11.87
C SER A 35 -7.35 2.85 11.32
N LEU A 36 -7.80 3.74 12.21
CA LEU A 36 -8.04 5.14 11.88
C LEU A 36 -6.73 5.89 11.71
N THR A 37 -6.71 6.81 10.75
CA THR A 37 -5.61 7.73 10.51
C THR A 37 -5.81 9.00 11.31
N PHE A 38 -4.82 9.37 12.12
CA PHE A 38 -4.85 10.60 12.89
C PHE A 38 -4.31 11.79 12.08
N HIS A 39 -5.06 12.89 12.11
CA HIS A 39 -4.68 14.16 11.50
C HIS A 39 -4.46 15.21 12.58
N ARG A 40 -3.19 15.60 12.80
CA ARG A 40 -2.78 16.55 13.86
C ARG A 40 -3.47 17.90 13.78
N ALA A 41 -3.63 18.45 12.57
CA ALA A 41 -4.20 19.78 12.36
C ALA A 41 -5.68 19.93 12.80
N GLY A 42 -6.39 18.82 13.06
CA GLY A 42 -7.77 18.85 13.52
C GLY A 42 -8.06 17.93 14.71
N ASP A 43 -7.02 17.39 15.36
CA ASP A 43 -7.11 16.40 16.45
C ASP A 43 -8.12 15.26 16.19
N LEU A 44 -8.18 14.81 14.94
CA LEU A 44 -9.24 13.93 14.44
C LEU A 44 -8.64 12.64 13.87
N ALA A 45 -9.18 11.51 14.30
CA ALA A 45 -8.92 10.21 13.71
C ALA A 45 -9.98 9.87 12.65
N ARG A 46 -9.56 9.59 11.42
CA ARG A 46 -10.43 9.38 10.26
C ARG A 46 -10.13 8.08 9.53
N CYS A 47 -11.18 7.40 9.10
CA CYS A 47 -11.11 6.27 8.19
C CYS A 47 -11.14 6.78 6.74
N HIS A 48 -10.11 6.47 5.96
CA HIS A 48 -10.07 6.85 4.54
C HIS A 48 -11.01 6.02 3.65
N TYR A 49 -11.48 4.87 4.12
CA TYR A 49 -12.34 3.97 3.33
C TYR A 49 -13.82 4.32 3.41
N CYS A 50 -14.33 4.65 4.60
CA CYS A 50 -15.74 4.97 4.83
C CYS A 50 -15.99 6.42 5.25
N GLY A 51 -14.94 7.21 5.50
CA GLY A 51 -15.07 8.59 5.92
C GLY A 51 -15.39 8.80 7.40
N HIS A 52 -15.67 7.74 8.17
CA HIS A 52 -15.90 7.82 9.61
C HIS A 52 -14.78 8.60 10.29
N ALA A 53 -15.14 9.55 11.13
CA ALA A 53 -14.19 10.35 11.87
C ALA A 53 -14.63 10.49 13.33
N ARG A 54 -13.66 10.58 14.23
CA ARG A 54 -13.86 10.80 15.66
C ARG A 54 -12.72 11.63 16.22
N ALA A 55 -12.97 12.35 17.31
CA ALA A 55 -11.89 12.94 18.09
C ALA A 55 -10.96 11.84 18.64
N ARG A 56 -9.69 12.18 18.86
CA ARG A 56 -8.77 11.30 19.59
C ARG A 56 -9.29 11.12 21.02
N PRO A 57 -9.54 9.88 21.47
CA PRO A 57 -9.94 9.68 22.86
C PRO A 57 -8.75 9.98 23.78
N SER A 58 -9.03 10.46 24.99
CA SER A 58 -8.03 10.67 26.05
C SER A 58 -7.61 9.37 26.75
N ILE A 59 -8.43 8.32 26.62
CA ILE A 59 -8.20 6.99 27.19
C ILE A 59 -8.41 5.90 26.13
N CYS A 60 -7.72 4.77 26.28
CA CYS A 60 -7.87 3.63 25.39
C CYS A 60 -9.26 3.02 25.53
N PRO A 61 -10.06 2.90 24.45
CA PRO A 61 -11.37 2.26 24.52
C PRO A 61 -11.28 0.74 24.76
N GLY A 62 -10.10 0.14 24.58
CA GLY A 62 -9.90 -1.31 24.74
C GLY A 62 -9.46 -1.76 26.14
N CYS A 63 -8.74 -0.92 26.89
CA CYS A 63 -8.21 -1.27 28.21
C CYS A 63 -8.31 -0.15 29.26
N GLY A 64 -8.81 1.04 28.92
CA GLY A 64 -8.87 2.20 29.82
C GLY A 64 -7.54 2.93 30.04
N GLY A 65 -6.43 2.41 29.49
CA GLY A 65 -5.10 3.00 29.61
C GLY A 65 -5.00 4.43 29.10
N ARG A 66 -4.16 5.26 29.72
CA ARG A 66 -4.03 6.70 29.39
C ARG A 66 -2.98 6.97 28.31
N TYR A 67 -2.11 6.00 28.05
CA TYR A 67 -0.99 6.15 27.12
C TYR A 67 -1.38 5.70 25.71
N LEU A 68 -2.05 6.59 25.01
CA LEU A 68 -2.31 6.47 23.57
C LEU A 68 -1.21 7.20 22.80
N GLU A 69 -0.48 6.46 21.98
CA GLU A 69 0.60 6.99 21.16
C GLU A 69 0.28 6.93 19.68
N GLN A 70 0.94 7.81 18.92
CA GLN A 70 0.88 7.77 17.47
C GLN A 70 2.07 6.98 16.95
N ILE A 71 1.78 5.90 16.21
CA ILE A 71 2.76 5.21 15.39
C ILE A 71 2.56 5.63 13.94
N GLY A 72 3.68 5.91 13.27
CA GLY A 72 3.71 6.25 11.87
C GLY A 72 4.69 7.39 11.62
N PHE A 73 5.78 7.06 10.94
CA PHE A 73 6.68 8.04 10.35
C PHE A 73 5.94 8.69 9.17
N GLY A 74 5.23 9.77 9.45
CA GLY A 74 4.65 10.62 8.43
C GLY A 74 5.71 11.51 7.79
N THR A 75 5.41 12.06 6.62
CA THR A 75 6.19 13.14 5.99
C THR A 75 6.42 14.31 6.95
N GLU A 76 5.48 14.56 7.86
CA GLU A 76 5.52 15.58 8.93
C GLU A 76 6.61 15.31 9.98
N ARG A 77 6.82 14.05 10.37
CA ARG A 77 7.86 13.72 11.36
C ARG A 77 9.24 13.87 10.73
N VAL A 78 9.40 13.41 9.50
CA VAL A 78 10.64 13.57 8.75
C VAL A 78 10.96 15.05 8.51
N GLU A 79 9.96 15.87 8.17
CA GLU A 79 10.12 17.33 8.10
C GLU A 79 10.59 17.93 9.43
N ALA A 80 9.94 17.55 10.55
CA ALA A 80 10.32 18.04 11.87
C ALA A 80 11.74 17.63 12.26
N ASP A 81 12.13 16.38 12.06
CA ASP A 81 13.46 15.87 12.39
C ASP A 81 14.55 16.55 11.55
N ILE A 82 14.25 16.87 10.27
CA ILE A 82 15.15 17.64 9.40
C ILE A 82 15.29 19.08 9.89
N LEU A 83 14.19 19.75 10.25
CA LEU A 83 14.23 21.13 10.73
C LEU A 83 14.86 21.26 12.12
N GLU A 84 14.74 20.25 12.97
CA GLU A 84 15.42 20.20 14.27
C GLU A 84 16.94 20.14 14.07
N ARG A 85 17.42 19.31 13.14
CA ARG A 85 18.85 19.15 12.87
C ARG A 85 19.44 20.25 11.99
N TRP A 86 18.64 20.81 11.08
CA TRP A 86 19.01 21.88 10.15
C TRP A 86 17.93 22.98 10.11
N PRO A 87 17.87 23.87 11.11
CA PRO A 87 16.83 24.89 11.21
C PRO A 87 16.76 25.89 10.05
N SER A 88 17.87 26.06 9.31
CA SER A 88 17.96 26.96 8.15
C SER A 88 17.53 26.32 6.83
N ALA A 89 17.27 25.00 6.80
CA ALA A 89 16.89 24.29 5.59
C ALA A 89 15.48 24.67 5.13
N ARG A 90 15.30 24.97 3.84
CA ARG A 90 13.98 25.21 3.25
C ARG A 90 13.33 23.87 2.90
N VAL A 91 12.56 23.32 3.82
CA VAL A 91 11.89 22.03 3.65
C VAL A 91 10.46 22.23 3.12
N ALA A 92 10.00 21.33 2.25
CA ALA A 92 8.62 21.27 1.82
C ALA A 92 8.11 19.83 1.76
N ARG A 93 6.80 19.64 1.97
CA ARG A 93 6.13 18.35 1.85
C ARG A 93 5.26 18.22 0.60
N LEU A 94 5.34 17.07 -0.06
CA LEU A 94 4.48 16.68 -1.17
C LEU A 94 3.79 15.34 -0.89
N ASP A 95 2.57 15.42 -0.42
CA ASP A 95 1.70 14.28 -0.12
C ASP A 95 0.22 14.61 -0.40
N ARG A 96 -0.64 13.60 -0.28
CA ARG A 96 -2.07 13.75 -0.58
C ARG A 96 -2.79 14.74 0.36
N ASP A 97 -2.28 14.93 1.58
CA ASP A 97 -2.91 15.80 2.58
C ASP A 97 -2.54 17.28 2.37
N THR A 98 -1.34 17.54 1.87
CA THR A 98 -0.83 18.88 1.53
C THR A 98 -1.38 19.41 0.20
N VAL A 99 -1.66 18.53 -0.77
CA VAL A 99 -2.15 18.91 -2.11
C VAL A 99 -3.69 18.88 -2.20
N ARG A 100 -4.39 19.62 -1.32
CA ARG A 100 -5.86 19.71 -1.37
C ARG A 100 -6.39 20.69 -2.42
N ARG A 101 -5.60 21.69 -2.81
CA ARG A 101 -6.00 22.73 -3.79
C ARG A 101 -5.47 22.39 -5.18
N ARG A 102 -6.31 22.56 -6.22
CA ARG A 102 -5.87 22.42 -7.63
C ARG A 102 -4.65 23.30 -7.89
N GLY A 103 -3.62 22.73 -8.53
CA GLY A 103 -2.37 23.41 -8.87
C GLY A 103 -1.36 23.60 -7.72
N ALA A 104 -1.66 23.18 -6.48
CA ALA A 104 -0.72 23.34 -5.37
C ALA A 104 0.56 22.50 -5.55
N ALA A 105 0.41 21.25 -6.01
CA ALA A 105 1.57 20.39 -6.30
C ALA A 105 2.47 20.98 -7.39
N ALA A 106 1.89 21.42 -8.51
CA ALA A 106 2.65 22.01 -9.61
C ALA A 106 3.49 23.21 -9.15
N ARG A 107 2.89 24.15 -8.42
CA ARG A 107 3.61 25.31 -7.86
C ARG A 107 4.74 24.90 -6.92
N LEU A 108 4.52 23.91 -6.06
CA LEU A 108 5.54 23.42 -5.13
C LEU A 108 6.72 22.80 -5.89
N LEU A 109 6.43 22.00 -6.90
CA LEU A 109 7.43 21.37 -7.75
C LEU A 109 8.21 22.38 -8.60
N GLU A 110 7.57 23.44 -9.08
CA GLU A 110 8.27 24.56 -9.75
C GLU A 110 9.19 25.32 -8.80
N ARG A 111 8.80 25.53 -7.54
CA ARG A 111 9.67 26.16 -6.53
C ARG A 111 10.88 25.27 -6.23
N PHE A 112 10.66 23.96 -6.13
CA PHE A 112 11.75 22.99 -5.98
C PHE A 112 12.65 23.00 -7.22
N ALA A 113 12.11 22.95 -8.43
CA ALA A 113 12.87 23.06 -9.68
C ALA A 113 13.63 24.39 -9.84
N ARG A 114 13.25 25.45 -9.14
CA ARG A 114 13.95 26.75 -9.09
C ARG A 114 14.97 26.87 -7.94
N GLY A 115 15.13 25.84 -7.11
CA GLY A 115 16.12 25.84 -6.02
C GLY A 115 15.68 26.70 -4.83
N GLN A 116 14.37 26.95 -4.71
CA GLN A 116 13.78 27.70 -3.60
C GLN A 116 13.46 26.82 -2.38
N ILE A 117 13.63 25.51 -2.52
CA ILE A 117 13.39 24.48 -1.51
C ILE A 117 14.63 23.58 -1.53
N ASP A 118 15.26 23.36 -0.39
CA ASP A 118 16.47 22.55 -0.26
C ASP A 118 16.11 21.06 -0.15
N VAL A 119 15.05 20.75 0.58
CA VAL A 119 14.62 19.36 0.82
C VAL A 119 13.15 19.18 0.48
N LEU A 120 12.86 18.22 -0.39
CA LEU A 120 11.49 17.80 -0.70
C LEU A 120 11.19 16.46 -0.04
N VAL A 121 10.33 16.47 0.98
CA VAL A 121 9.86 15.26 1.66
C VAL A 121 8.52 14.85 1.05
N GLY A 122 8.34 13.58 0.70
CA GLY A 122 7.03 13.16 0.21
C GLY A 122 6.87 11.68 -0.01
N THR A 123 5.75 11.34 -0.65
CA THR A 123 5.39 9.95 -0.97
C THR A 123 5.65 9.66 -2.45
N GLN A 124 5.08 8.58 -2.99
CA GLN A 124 5.23 8.18 -4.41
C GLN A 124 4.95 9.30 -5.44
N MET A 125 4.27 10.39 -5.06
CA MET A 125 4.06 11.56 -5.92
C MET A 125 5.36 12.28 -6.29
N VAL A 126 6.35 12.28 -5.40
CA VAL A 126 7.65 12.94 -5.62
C VAL A 126 8.47 12.21 -6.69
N ALA A 127 8.20 10.91 -6.89
CA ALA A 127 8.95 10.06 -7.82
C ALA A 127 8.43 10.11 -9.27
N LYS A 128 7.32 10.78 -9.57
CA LYS A 128 6.64 10.74 -10.88
C LYS A 128 6.91 11.97 -11.74
N GLY A 129 7.20 11.78 -13.03
CA GLY A 129 6.98 12.77 -14.09
C GLY A 129 7.76 14.09 -14.04
N HIS A 130 8.69 14.27 -13.10
CA HIS A 130 9.45 15.49 -12.91
C HIS A 130 10.95 15.21 -12.88
N ASP A 131 11.71 16.07 -13.53
CA ASP A 131 13.17 16.02 -13.55
C ASP A 131 13.73 17.18 -12.72
N PHE A 132 14.69 16.88 -11.85
CA PHE A 132 15.29 17.85 -10.94
C PHE A 132 16.82 17.72 -11.00
N PRO A 133 17.49 18.45 -11.89
CA PRO A 133 18.93 18.28 -12.16
C PRO A 133 19.83 18.60 -10.95
N ARG A 134 19.33 19.36 -9.97
CA ARG A 134 20.05 19.67 -8.72
C ARG A 134 19.82 18.67 -7.59
N VAL A 135 19.07 17.59 -7.83
CA VAL A 135 18.88 16.53 -6.82
C VAL A 135 20.07 15.59 -6.85
N THR A 136 20.91 15.69 -5.83
CA THR A 136 22.12 14.87 -5.67
C THR A 136 22.00 13.87 -4.53
N LEU A 137 21.01 14.01 -3.65
CA LEU A 137 20.77 13.06 -2.56
C LEU A 137 19.31 12.62 -2.53
N VAL A 138 19.11 11.32 -2.47
CA VAL A 138 17.79 10.72 -2.30
C VAL A 138 17.79 9.77 -1.11
N GLY A 139 16.99 10.08 -0.09
CA GLY A 139 16.76 9.20 1.04
C GLY A 139 15.44 8.45 0.88
N VAL A 140 15.45 7.13 1.00
CA VAL A 140 14.23 6.31 1.09
C VAL A 140 14.08 5.81 2.53
N VAL A 141 13.03 6.28 3.19
CA VAL A 141 12.72 5.94 4.58
C VAL A 141 11.73 4.78 4.61
N SER A 142 12.03 3.77 5.42
CA SER A 142 11.20 2.58 5.66
C SER A 142 10.81 1.84 4.37
N ALA A 143 11.80 1.40 3.59
CA ALA A 143 11.56 0.62 2.37
C ALA A 143 10.73 -0.66 2.64
N ASP A 144 10.82 -1.19 3.86
CA ASP A 144 10.15 -2.41 4.36
C ASP A 144 8.63 -2.37 4.23
N VAL A 145 8.04 -1.18 4.29
CA VAL A 145 6.58 -1.01 4.21
C VAL A 145 6.01 -1.64 2.95
N GLY A 146 6.74 -1.56 1.84
CA GLY A 146 6.32 -2.17 0.58
C GLY A 146 6.36 -3.70 0.62
N LEU A 147 7.36 -4.27 1.31
CA LEU A 147 7.57 -5.73 1.42
C LEU A 147 6.56 -6.38 2.38
N GLY A 148 6.16 -5.68 3.44
CA GLY A 148 5.21 -6.20 4.43
C GLY A 148 3.76 -6.26 3.97
N VAL A 149 3.45 -5.84 2.73
CA VAL A 149 2.09 -5.93 2.19
C VAL A 149 1.80 -7.38 1.80
N ALA A 150 0.66 -7.92 2.25
CA ALA A 150 0.16 -9.24 1.86
C ALA A 150 -0.36 -9.26 0.40
N ASP A 151 0.54 -9.01 -0.55
CA ASP A 151 0.31 -8.98 -2.00
C ASP A 151 1.53 -9.64 -2.66
N PHE A 152 1.32 -10.60 -3.56
CA PHE A 152 2.42 -11.30 -4.23
C PHE A 152 3.30 -10.37 -5.09
N ARG A 153 2.83 -9.16 -5.39
CA ARG A 153 3.57 -8.11 -6.11
C ARG A 153 4.30 -7.13 -5.17
N ALA A 154 4.35 -7.41 -3.87
CA ALA A 154 5.00 -6.54 -2.88
C ALA A 154 6.48 -6.27 -3.21
N ALA A 155 7.25 -7.32 -3.50
CA ALA A 155 8.65 -7.21 -3.88
C ALA A 155 8.84 -6.47 -5.21
N GLU A 156 8.07 -6.82 -6.25
CA GLU A 156 8.00 -6.11 -7.54
C GLU A 156 7.78 -4.61 -7.39
N ARG A 157 6.75 -4.21 -6.63
CA ARG A 157 6.45 -2.79 -6.43
C ARG A 157 7.52 -2.06 -5.63
N THR A 158 8.17 -2.76 -4.68
CA THR A 158 9.26 -2.21 -3.89
C THR A 158 10.48 -1.97 -4.78
N PHE A 159 10.86 -2.96 -5.59
CA PHE A 159 11.93 -2.83 -6.58
C PHE A 159 11.66 -1.67 -7.55
N GLN A 160 10.46 -1.58 -8.12
CA GLN A 160 10.08 -0.51 -9.05
C GLN A 160 10.18 0.86 -8.40
N LEU A 161 9.70 1.01 -7.16
CA LEU A 161 9.76 2.27 -6.43
C LEU A 161 11.21 2.69 -6.17
N LEU A 162 12.03 1.79 -5.62
CA LEU A 162 13.43 2.06 -5.30
C LEU A 162 14.23 2.41 -6.56
N THR A 163 14.04 1.64 -7.64
CA THR A 163 14.69 1.88 -8.93
C THR A 163 14.29 3.23 -9.53
N GLN A 164 12.99 3.55 -9.52
CA GLN A 164 12.47 4.83 -10.02
C GLN A 164 13.06 6.02 -9.24
N VAL A 165 13.14 5.88 -7.92
CA VAL A 165 13.57 6.93 -7.00
C VAL A 165 15.08 7.12 -7.07
N ALA A 166 15.84 6.04 -7.16
CA ALA A 166 17.28 6.07 -7.37
C ALA A 166 17.62 6.79 -8.67
N GLY A 167 16.87 6.51 -9.74
CA GLY A 167 17.00 7.22 -11.00
C GLY A 167 16.68 8.71 -10.93
N ARG A 168 16.20 9.28 -9.81
CA ARG A 168 16.00 10.75 -9.66
C ARG A 168 17.25 11.46 -9.15
N ALA A 169 18.19 10.75 -8.52
CA ALA A 169 19.46 11.34 -8.10
C ALA A 169 20.41 11.43 -9.29
N GLY A 170 21.19 12.50 -9.38
CA GLY A 170 22.36 12.56 -10.27
C GLY A 170 22.04 12.60 -11.76
N ARG A 171 20.94 13.26 -12.16
CA ARG A 171 20.60 13.50 -13.58
C ARG A 171 21.32 14.68 -14.22
N GLY A 172 22.08 15.45 -13.44
CA GLY A 172 22.96 16.51 -13.93
C GLY A 172 24.42 16.08 -13.97
N ASP A 173 25.33 17.03 -13.99
CA ASP A 173 26.78 16.78 -14.05
C ASP A 173 27.39 16.29 -12.72
N VAL A 174 26.58 16.25 -11.65
CA VAL A 174 27.01 15.87 -10.30
C VAL A 174 26.48 14.48 -9.97
N GLN A 175 27.38 13.61 -9.51
CA GLN A 175 27.02 12.26 -9.07
C GLN A 175 25.99 12.31 -7.94
N GLY A 176 24.92 11.54 -8.11
CA GLY A 176 23.88 11.38 -7.10
C GLY A 176 24.18 10.23 -6.13
N GLU A 177 23.72 10.36 -4.90
CA GLU A 177 23.73 9.34 -3.87
C GLU A 177 22.30 8.96 -3.48
N VAL A 178 22.07 7.67 -3.25
CA VAL A 178 20.77 7.13 -2.83
C VAL A 178 20.97 6.30 -1.57
N ILE A 179 20.30 6.68 -0.48
CA ILE A 179 20.37 6.00 0.81
C ILE A 179 19.03 5.32 1.06
N VAL A 180 19.02 4.00 1.19
CA VAL A 180 17.82 3.20 1.46
C VAL A 180 17.85 2.69 2.90
N GLN A 181 16.87 3.12 3.70
CA GLN A 181 16.66 2.62 5.05
C GLN A 181 15.71 1.43 5.02
N THR A 182 16.18 0.29 5.52
CA THR A 182 15.43 -0.97 5.59
C THR A 182 15.88 -1.81 6.78
N LEU A 183 14.97 -2.63 7.31
CA LEU A 183 15.24 -3.71 8.27
C LEU A 183 15.70 -5.00 7.58
N TYR A 184 15.51 -5.10 6.25
CA TYR A 184 15.82 -6.29 5.44
C TYR A 184 16.85 -5.98 4.35
N PRO A 185 18.08 -5.53 4.69
CA PRO A 185 19.09 -5.11 3.71
C PRO A 185 19.46 -6.22 2.70
N ASP A 186 19.34 -7.49 3.12
CA ASP A 186 19.67 -8.65 2.29
C ASP A 186 18.52 -9.11 1.39
N HIS A 187 17.32 -8.52 1.51
CA HIS A 187 16.19 -8.89 0.67
C HIS A 187 16.51 -8.62 -0.81
N TYR A 188 16.32 -9.61 -1.68
CA TYR A 188 16.75 -9.55 -3.09
C TYR A 188 16.21 -8.33 -3.83
N SER A 189 14.94 -7.97 -3.61
CA SER A 189 14.32 -6.80 -4.26
C SER A 189 14.97 -5.47 -3.84
N ILE A 190 15.52 -5.37 -2.63
CA ILE A 190 16.22 -4.17 -2.17
C ILE A 190 17.63 -4.16 -2.72
N ARG A 191 18.39 -5.25 -2.51
CA ARG A 191 19.78 -5.38 -2.98
C ARG A 191 19.89 -5.12 -4.49
N LEU A 192 19.01 -5.75 -5.28
CA LEU A 192 19.01 -5.60 -6.73
C LEU A 192 18.51 -4.23 -7.18
N ALA A 193 17.59 -3.58 -6.44
CA ALA A 193 17.19 -2.20 -6.74
C ALA A 193 18.33 -1.20 -6.47
N CYS A 194 19.09 -1.37 -5.38
CA CYS A 194 20.27 -0.56 -5.10
C CYS A 194 21.35 -0.71 -6.19
N GLN A 195 21.44 -1.90 -6.79
CA GLN A 195 22.35 -2.20 -7.90
C GLN A 195 21.79 -1.82 -9.28
N GLN A 196 20.54 -1.34 -9.36
CA GLN A 196 19.81 -1.11 -10.62
C GLN A 196 19.76 -2.36 -11.52
N ALA A 197 19.82 -3.56 -10.92
CA ALA A 197 19.95 -4.83 -11.61
C ALA A 197 18.58 -5.42 -11.94
N TYR A 198 17.94 -4.91 -13.01
CA TYR A 198 16.62 -5.36 -13.44
C TYR A 198 16.60 -6.83 -13.88
N GLU A 199 17.54 -7.24 -14.72
CA GLU A 199 17.51 -8.58 -15.31
C GLU A 199 17.61 -9.69 -14.23
N PRO A 200 18.57 -9.65 -13.29
CA PRO A 200 18.59 -10.63 -12.19
C PRO A 200 17.35 -10.58 -11.31
N PHE A 201 16.77 -9.39 -11.11
CA PHE A 201 15.53 -9.24 -10.34
C PHE A 201 14.35 -9.92 -11.03
N PHE A 202 14.22 -9.72 -12.34
CA PHE A 202 13.17 -10.33 -13.14
C PHE A 202 13.25 -11.86 -13.10
N GLN A 203 14.45 -12.43 -13.26
CA GLN A 203 14.65 -13.89 -13.21
C GLN A 203 14.25 -14.47 -11.84
N GLU A 204 14.65 -13.82 -10.75
CA GLU A 204 14.30 -14.25 -9.39
C GLU A 204 12.77 -14.18 -9.16
N GLU A 205 12.12 -13.07 -9.52
CA GLU A 205 10.66 -12.93 -9.44
C GLU A 205 9.96 -14.01 -10.26
N MET A 206 10.36 -14.21 -11.51
CA MET A 206 9.71 -15.16 -12.40
C MET A 206 9.79 -16.58 -11.86
N ARG A 207 10.93 -16.98 -11.28
CA ARG A 207 11.08 -18.27 -10.60
C ARG A 207 10.07 -18.45 -9.46
N PHE A 208 9.84 -17.42 -8.64
CA PHE A 208 8.80 -17.43 -7.61
C PHE A 208 7.38 -17.46 -8.21
N ARG A 209 7.11 -16.70 -9.27
CA ARG A 209 5.78 -16.67 -9.91
C ARG A 209 5.43 -18.02 -10.54
N GLU A 210 6.39 -18.68 -11.18
CA GLU A 210 6.21 -20.00 -11.78
C GLU A 210 5.98 -21.08 -10.73
N SER A 211 6.87 -21.16 -9.73
CA SER A 211 6.78 -22.17 -8.66
C SER A 211 5.49 -22.07 -7.82
N LEU A 212 5.02 -20.85 -7.56
CA LEU A 212 3.81 -20.60 -6.75
C LEU A 212 2.54 -20.35 -7.59
N ARG A 213 2.66 -20.50 -8.93
CA ARG A 213 1.57 -20.29 -9.89
C ARG A 213 0.88 -18.93 -9.68
N TYR A 214 1.64 -17.85 -9.75
CA TYR A 214 1.14 -16.48 -9.77
C TYR A 214 1.33 -15.82 -11.13
N PRO A 215 0.56 -14.77 -11.45
CA PRO A 215 0.79 -13.99 -12.66
C PRO A 215 2.24 -13.48 -12.76
N PRO A 216 2.87 -13.54 -13.95
CA PRO A 216 2.26 -13.87 -15.24
C PRO A 216 2.25 -15.36 -15.62
N ALA A 217 2.78 -16.27 -14.79
CA ALA A 217 2.87 -17.71 -15.11
C ALA A 217 1.49 -18.37 -15.31
N VAL A 218 0.47 -17.89 -14.60
CA VAL A 218 -0.94 -18.26 -14.79
C VAL A 218 -1.83 -17.02 -14.64
N ALA A 219 -3.09 -17.11 -15.09
CA ALA A 219 -4.09 -16.11 -14.79
C ALA A 219 -4.61 -16.26 -13.34
N LEU A 220 -5.08 -15.14 -12.78
CA LEU A 220 -5.63 -15.08 -11.43
C LEU A 220 -7.00 -14.39 -11.48
N VAL A 221 -8.00 -14.97 -10.82
CA VAL A 221 -9.30 -14.35 -10.61
C VAL A 221 -9.52 -14.22 -9.11
N ASN A 222 -9.79 -13.02 -8.62
CA ASN A 222 -10.21 -12.78 -7.25
C ASN A 222 -11.73 -12.65 -7.21
N VAL A 223 -12.36 -13.41 -6.32
CA VAL A 223 -13.80 -13.35 -6.12
C VAL A 223 -14.06 -12.92 -4.68
N VAL A 224 -14.67 -11.76 -4.51
CA VAL A 224 -15.01 -11.19 -3.21
C VAL A 224 -16.50 -11.33 -2.96
N VAL A 225 -16.85 -12.08 -1.91
CA VAL A 225 -18.20 -12.22 -1.40
C VAL A 225 -18.39 -11.22 -0.25
N ARG A 226 -19.40 -10.36 -0.35
CA ARG A 226 -19.67 -9.32 0.65
C ARG A 226 -21.11 -9.35 1.17
N GLY A 227 -21.28 -9.05 2.45
CA GLY A 227 -22.60 -8.99 3.11
C GLY A 227 -22.58 -8.25 4.44
N MET A 228 -23.75 -7.91 4.97
CA MET A 228 -23.88 -7.19 6.25
C MET A 228 -23.73 -8.13 7.46
N ASP A 229 -24.07 -9.40 7.28
CA ASP A 229 -23.93 -10.43 8.31
C ASP A 229 -22.71 -11.32 8.03
N SER A 230 -21.86 -11.52 9.04
CA SER A 230 -20.60 -12.27 8.90
C SER A 230 -20.87 -13.75 8.59
N ASN A 231 -21.78 -14.38 9.33
CA ASN A 231 -22.04 -15.81 9.21
C ASN A 231 -22.62 -16.16 7.83
N THR A 232 -23.61 -15.39 7.37
CA THR A 232 -24.19 -15.53 6.03
C THR A 232 -23.15 -15.30 4.94
N THR A 233 -22.29 -14.30 5.08
CA THR A 233 -21.23 -14.01 4.10
C THR A 233 -20.23 -15.17 3.99
N THR A 234 -19.80 -15.72 5.13
CA THR A 234 -18.93 -16.90 5.17
C THR A 234 -19.60 -18.12 4.55
N LYS A 235 -20.87 -18.40 4.88
CA LYS A 235 -21.63 -19.52 4.29
C LYS A 235 -21.72 -19.39 2.77
N CYS A 236 -22.07 -18.21 2.26
CA CYS A 236 -22.12 -17.95 0.81
C CYS A 236 -20.75 -18.15 0.15
N ALA A 237 -19.66 -17.71 0.79
CA ALA A 237 -18.31 -17.87 0.26
C ALA A 237 -17.84 -19.33 0.26
N THR A 238 -18.16 -20.08 1.30
CA THR A 238 -17.87 -21.52 1.39
C THR A 238 -18.67 -22.32 0.36
N LEU A 239 -19.96 -21.99 0.18
CA LEU A 239 -20.80 -22.59 -0.85
C LEU A 239 -20.21 -22.36 -2.25
N LEU A 240 -19.92 -21.09 -2.57
CA LEU A 240 -19.34 -20.70 -3.85
C LEU A 240 -18.00 -21.41 -4.10
N ALA A 241 -17.10 -21.43 -3.12
CA ALA A 241 -15.80 -22.09 -3.27
C ALA A 241 -15.92 -23.61 -3.44
N ARG A 242 -16.87 -24.26 -2.74
CA ARG A 242 -17.11 -25.70 -2.90
C ARG A 242 -17.62 -26.01 -4.31
N GLU A 243 -18.65 -25.33 -4.77
CA GLU A 243 -19.25 -25.63 -6.08
C GLU A 243 -18.35 -25.25 -7.25
N VAL A 244 -17.56 -24.18 -7.12
CA VAL A 244 -16.56 -23.82 -8.14
C VAL A 244 -15.47 -24.90 -8.24
N ARG A 245 -15.09 -25.57 -7.15
CA ARG A 245 -14.14 -26.70 -7.19
C ARG A 245 -14.71 -27.93 -7.90
N GLU A 246 -16.03 -28.09 -7.88
CA GLU A 246 -16.72 -29.19 -8.54
C GLU A 246 -16.92 -28.94 -10.05
N GLN A 247 -16.73 -27.70 -10.51
CA GLN A 247 -16.77 -27.37 -11.95
C GLN A 247 -15.58 -27.98 -12.68
N GLN A 248 -15.79 -28.34 -13.95
CA GLN A 248 -14.71 -28.79 -14.82
C GLN A 248 -13.82 -27.62 -15.24
N GLY A 249 -12.51 -27.82 -15.22
CA GLY A 249 -11.53 -26.86 -15.73
C GLY A 249 -10.13 -27.06 -15.13
N GLN A 250 -9.13 -26.45 -15.73
CA GLN A 250 -7.73 -26.57 -15.28
C GLN A 250 -7.35 -25.43 -14.33
N PHE A 251 -8.00 -25.30 -13.19
CA PHE A 251 -7.70 -24.24 -12.21
C PHE A 251 -7.73 -24.73 -10.77
N GLU A 252 -7.01 -24.02 -9.91
CA GLU A 252 -6.96 -24.24 -8.47
C GLU A 252 -7.78 -23.18 -7.73
N VAL A 253 -8.55 -23.58 -6.71
CA VAL A 253 -9.37 -22.67 -5.90
C VAL A 253 -8.77 -22.53 -4.49
N LEU A 254 -8.24 -21.35 -4.18
CA LEU A 254 -7.72 -21.00 -2.86
C LEU A 254 -8.78 -20.28 -2.02
N GLY A 255 -8.88 -20.64 -0.73
CA GLY A 255 -9.84 -20.07 0.20
C GLY A 255 -11.11 -20.92 0.38
N PRO A 256 -12.24 -20.34 0.78
CA PRO A 256 -12.42 -18.92 1.06
C PRO A 256 -11.64 -18.51 2.31
N ALA A 257 -11.20 -17.26 2.35
CA ALA A 257 -10.56 -16.65 3.52
C ALA A 257 -11.09 -15.23 3.71
N PRO A 258 -10.94 -14.60 4.88
CA PRO A 258 -11.21 -13.18 5.03
C PRO A 258 -10.40 -12.38 4.00
N ALA A 259 -11.02 -11.37 3.38
CA ALA A 259 -10.28 -10.43 2.54
C ALA A 259 -9.27 -9.63 3.40
N PRO A 260 -8.18 -9.06 2.83
CA PRO A 260 -7.19 -8.34 3.63
C PRO A 260 -7.79 -7.22 4.47
N ILE A 261 -8.88 -6.61 3.98
CA ILE A 261 -9.78 -5.80 4.79
C ILE A 261 -11.07 -6.58 4.98
N ALA A 262 -11.14 -7.33 6.08
CA ALA A 262 -12.22 -8.27 6.39
C ALA A 262 -13.61 -7.60 6.52
N ARG A 263 -13.65 -6.32 6.88
CA ARG A 263 -14.89 -5.51 6.89
C ARG A 263 -14.64 -4.15 6.27
N LEU A 264 -15.52 -3.75 5.34
CA LEU A 264 -15.40 -2.49 4.63
C LEU A 264 -16.79 -1.85 4.48
N ARG A 265 -16.93 -0.61 4.97
CA ARG A 265 -18.19 0.15 4.92
C ARG A 265 -19.39 -0.65 5.47
N GLY A 266 -19.19 -1.31 6.62
CA GLY A 266 -20.21 -2.11 7.30
C GLY A 266 -20.46 -3.49 6.69
N LYS A 267 -19.77 -3.87 5.60
CA LYS A 267 -19.92 -5.18 4.96
C LYS A 267 -18.72 -6.07 5.26
N PHE A 268 -18.97 -7.28 5.76
CA PHE A 268 -17.99 -8.36 5.85
C PHE A 268 -17.58 -8.80 4.44
N ARG A 269 -16.32 -9.17 4.27
CA ARG A 269 -15.72 -9.56 2.99
C ARG A 269 -14.94 -10.86 3.16
N MET A 270 -15.38 -11.87 2.42
CA MET A 270 -14.64 -13.10 2.19
C MET A 270 -14.12 -13.08 0.76
N GLN A 271 -12.96 -13.68 0.52
CA GLN A 271 -12.38 -13.81 -0.79
C GLN A 271 -12.00 -15.26 -1.09
N LEU A 272 -12.06 -15.63 -2.36
CA LEU A 272 -11.43 -16.83 -2.89
C LEU A 272 -10.66 -16.45 -4.16
N PHE A 273 -9.60 -17.18 -4.45
CA PHE A 273 -8.83 -17.00 -5.67
C PHE A 273 -8.95 -18.23 -6.56
N LEU A 274 -9.08 -18.01 -7.86
CA LEU A 274 -8.90 -19.05 -8.86
C LEU A 274 -7.58 -18.79 -9.59
N LYS A 275 -6.72 -19.81 -9.68
CA LYS A 275 -5.45 -19.78 -10.39
C LYS A 275 -5.47 -20.81 -11.53
N GLY A 276 -5.26 -20.38 -12.76
CA GLY A 276 -5.31 -21.30 -13.91
C GLY A 276 -4.83 -20.66 -15.21
N PRO A 277 -4.60 -21.47 -16.26
CA PRO A 277 -4.13 -20.97 -17.56
C PRO A 277 -5.25 -20.24 -18.32
N SER A 278 -6.52 -20.61 -18.08
CA SER A 278 -7.68 -20.12 -18.83
C SER A 278 -8.56 -19.19 -17.98
N ARG A 279 -8.52 -17.90 -18.31
CA ARG A 279 -9.42 -16.87 -17.74
C ARG A 279 -10.89 -17.19 -18.03
N ARG A 280 -11.14 -17.80 -19.20
CA ARG A 280 -12.49 -18.15 -19.66
C ARG A 280 -13.07 -19.26 -18.80
N GLU A 281 -12.36 -20.37 -18.62
CA GLU A 281 -12.85 -21.51 -17.80
C GLU A 281 -13.13 -21.07 -16.36
N MET A 282 -12.22 -20.31 -15.75
CA MET A 282 -12.43 -19.79 -14.38
C MET A 282 -13.67 -18.90 -14.29
N ARG A 283 -13.91 -18.05 -15.29
CA ARG A 283 -15.10 -17.19 -15.35
C ARG A 283 -16.37 -18.02 -15.54
N GLU A 284 -16.38 -18.96 -16.48
CA GLU A 284 -17.51 -19.83 -16.77
C GLU A 284 -17.89 -20.68 -15.54
N ALA A 285 -16.90 -21.18 -14.80
CA ALA A 285 -17.13 -21.90 -13.54
C ALA A 285 -17.84 -21.01 -12.50
N ILE A 286 -17.36 -19.78 -12.30
CA ILE A 286 -17.99 -18.83 -11.36
C ILE A 286 -19.41 -18.45 -11.83
N GLU A 287 -19.59 -18.17 -13.11
CA GLU A 287 -20.88 -17.80 -13.68
C GLU A 287 -21.89 -18.94 -13.61
N GLY A 288 -21.46 -20.19 -13.83
CA GLY A 288 -22.29 -21.38 -13.69
C GLY A 288 -22.86 -21.50 -12.28
N VAL A 289 -22.02 -21.34 -11.26
CA VAL A 289 -22.45 -21.38 -9.85
C VAL A 289 -23.37 -20.21 -9.51
N ILE A 290 -23.09 -19.00 -9.99
CA ILE A 290 -23.97 -17.83 -9.76
C ILE A 290 -25.34 -18.00 -10.44
N LYS A 291 -25.41 -18.71 -11.58
CA LYS A 291 -26.69 -19.02 -12.24
C LYS A 291 -27.54 -19.99 -11.41
N LEU A 292 -26.91 -20.98 -10.77
CA LEU A 292 -27.58 -21.92 -9.87
C LEU A 292 -28.04 -21.27 -8.56
N HIS A 293 -27.31 -20.24 -8.12
CA HIS A 293 -27.57 -19.50 -6.87
C HIS A 293 -27.74 -17.99 -7.11
N PRO A 294 -28.89 -17.53 -7.65
CA PRO A 294 -29.11 -16.14 -8.02
C PRO A 294 -28.95 -15.13 -6.86
N GLU A 295 -29.12 -15.55 -5.61
CA GLU A 295 -28.92 -14.75 -4.42
C GLU A 295 -27.46 -14.34 -4.19
N LEU A 296 -26.51 -15.11 -4.74
CA LEU A 296 -25.08 -14.77 -4.73
C LEU A 296 -24.77 -13.59 -5.66
N LYS A 297 -25.54 -13.40 -6.74
CA LYS A 297 -25.28 -12.38 -7.78
C LYS A 297 -25.10 -10.97 -7.22
N ARG A 298 -25.84 -10.61 -6.16
CA ARG A 298 -25.75 -9.27 -5.52
C ARG A 298 -24.60 -9.15 -4.51
N ARG A 299 -24.03 -10.27 -4.08
CA ARG A 299 -23.00 -10.37 -3.03
C ARG A 299 -21.60 -10.60 -3.59
N VAL A 300 -21.49 -11.16 -4.80
CA VAL A 300 -20.22 -11.51 -5.42
C VAL A 300 -19.70 -10.35 -6.28
N VAL A 301 -18.40 -10.07 -6.16
CA VAL A 301 -17.64 -9.21 -7.07
C VAL A 301 -16.50 -10.05 -7.63
N VAL A 302 -16.38 -10.09 -8.95
CA VAL A 302 -15.32 -10.83 -9.64
C VAL A 302 -14.34 -9.83 -10.23
N ASP A 303 -13.07 -9.97 -9.91
CA ASP A 303 -11.96 -9.19 -10.45
C ASP A 303 -11.00 -10.14 -11.19
N VAL A 304 -10.86 -9.95 -12.51
CA VAL A 304 -10.04 -10.80 -13.38
C VAL A 304 -8.71 -10.11 -13.60
N ASP A 305 -7.62 -10.84 -13.34
CA ASP A 305 -6.26 -10.31 -13.28
C ASP A 305 -6.12 -9.10 -12.34
N PRO A 306 -6.49 -9.28 -11.05
CA PRO A 306 -6.45 -8.20 -10.08
C PRO A 306 -5.03 -7.62 -10.00
N VAL A 307 -4.92 -6.31 -10.21
CA VAL A 307 -3.65 -5.59 -10.14
C VAL A 307 -3.18 -5.45 -8.70
N SER A 308 -4.11 -5.47 -7.73
CA SER A 308 -3.90 -5.33 -6.28
C SER A 308 -4.77 -6.32 -5.51
N MET A 309 -4.22 -6.92 -4.45
CA MET A 309 -4.97 -7.87 -3.62
C MET A 309 -5.76 -7.23 -2.46
N LEU A 310 -5.56 -5.93 -2.19
CA LEU A 310 -6.23 -5.16 -1.12
C LEU A 310 -7.64 -4.66 -1.50
#